data_AF-A0A969DQB2-F1
#
_entry.id   AF-A0A969DQB2-F1
#
_cell.length_a   1.000
_cell.length_b   1.000
_cell.length_c   1.000
_cell.angle_alpha   90.00
_cell.angle_beta   90.00
_cell.angle_gamma   90.00
#
_symmetry.space_group_name_H-M   'P 1'
#
loop_
_entity.id
_entity.type
_entity.pdbx_description
1 polymer ?
#
loop_
_entity_poly.entity_id
_entity_poly.type
_entity_poly.pdbx_seq_one_letter_code
_entity_poly.pdbx_strand_id
1 'polypeptide(L)' 'MSKRINVTLPDQLFDDLERWALSQGRPTANLAAFLIEIGVRSGKEKGEIPPPEPPRNKQWRGRA' A
#
# COMPACT_ATOMS: atom_id res chain seq x y z
N MET A 1 9.27 -10.58 0.91
CA MET A 1 9.46 -9.72 2.10
C MET A 1 8.23 -8.86 2.28
N SER A 2 7.59 -8.89 3.45
CA SER A 2 6.47 -8.00 3.79
C SER A 2 6.98 -6.78 4.57
N LYS A 3 6.31 -5.64 4.40
CA LYS A 3 6.54 -4.41 5.20
C LYS A 3 5.25 -4.11 5.94
N ARG A 4 5.35 -3.66 7.19
CA ARG A 4 4.20 -3.25 8.02
C ARG A 4 4.15 -1.73 8.08
N ILE A 5 2.96 -1.19 7.89
CA ILE A 5 2.64 0.23 8.04
C ILE A 5 1.45 0.38 8.99
N ASN A 6 1.29 1.56 9.59
CA ASN A 6 0.10 1.94 10.33
C ASN A 6 -0.67 2.98 9.51
N VAL A 7 -1.98 2.82 9.39
CA VAL A 7 -2.87 3.73 8.65
C VAL A 7 -3.97 4.18 9.59
N THR A 8 -4.31 5.47 9.56
CA THR A 8 -5.44 6.03 10.32
C THR A 8 -6.61 6.23 9.36
N LEU A 9 -7.79 5.76 9.75
CA LEU A 9 -9.02 5.84 8.95
C LEU A 9 -10.11 6.53 9.79
N PRO A 10 -11.04 7.26 9.15
CA PRO A 10 -12.25 7.73 9.84
C PRO A 10 -13.07 6.55 10.36
N ASP A 11 -13.72 6.72 11.52
CA ASP A 11 -14.48 5.65 12.19
C ASP A 11 -15.52 5.01 11.25
N GLN A 12 -16.32 5.83 10.55
CA GLN A 12 -17.32 5.33 9.62
C GLN A 12 -16.74 4.44 8.50
N LEU A 13 -15.56 4.80 7.99
CA LEU A 13 -14.89 4.01 6.95
C LEU A 13 -14.36 2.69 7.51
N PHE A 14 -13.89 2.71 8.76
CA PHE A 14 -13.44 1.49 9.45
C PHE A 14 -14.61 0.53 9.71
N ASP A 15 -15.77 1.04 10.14
CA ASP A 15 -16.97 0.22 10.36
C ASP A 15 -17.43 -0.50 9.08
N ASP A 16 -17.47 0.22 7.95
CA ASP A 16 -17.82 -0.37 6.66
C ASP A 16 -16.80 -1.43 6.22
N LEU A 17 -15.52 -1.16 6.44
CA LEU A 17 -14.44 -2.10 6.16
C LEU A 17 -14.54 -3.37 7.00
N GLU A 18 -14.84 -3.23 8.30
CA GLU A 18 -14.99 -4.36 9.20
C GLU A 18 -16.19 -5.24 8.81
N ARG A 19 -17.35 -4.63 8.52
CA ARG A 19 -18.53 -5.35 8.04
C ARG A 19 -18.24 -6.13 6.76
N TRP A 20 -17.52 -5.52 5.82
CA TRP A 20 -17.14 -6.19 4.58
C TRP A 20 -16.14 -7.34 4.82
N ALA A 21 -15.19 -7.18 5.73
CA ALA A 21 -14.25 -8.24 6.08
C ALA A 21 -14.97 -9.44 6.70
N LEU A 22 -15.88 -9.17 7.64
CA LEU A 22 -16.73 -10.18 8.29
C LEU A 22 -17.60 -10.92 7.28
N SER A 23 -18.19 -10.24 6.31
CA SER A 23 -19.02 -10.87 5.27
C SER A 23 -18.23 -11.84 4.37
N GLN A 24 -16.90 -11.70 4.32
CA GLN A 24 -15.99 -12.58 3.58
C GLN A 24 -15.27 -13.60 4.47
N GLY A 25 -15.54 -13.61 5.78
CA GLY A 25 -14.90 -14.52 6.73
C GLY A 25 -13.39 -14.31 6.87
N ARG A 26 -12.90 -13.07 6.68
CA ARG A 26 -11.47 -12.75 6.74
C ARG A 26 -11.15 -11.62 7.72
N PRO A 27 -9.93 -11.55 8.26
CA PRO A 27 -9.52 -10.43 9.11
C PRO A 27 -9.58 -9.08 8.37
N THR A 28 -10.01 -8.02 9.08
CA THR A 28 -10.10 -6.65 8.55
C THR A 28 -8.77 -6.17 7.96
N ALA A 29 -7.64 -6.49 8.61
CA ALA A 29 -6.30 -6.14 8.11
C ALA A 29 -5.97 -6.79 6.76
N ASN A 30 -6.46 -8.00 6.50
CA ASN A 30 -6.22 -8.71 5.24
C ASN A 30 -7.05 -8.08 4.10
N LEU A 31 -8.32 -7.75 4.37
CA LEU A 31 -9.13 -6.98 3.43
C LEU A 31 -8.48 -5.62 3.13
N ALA A 32 -8.05 -4.90 4.16
CA ALA A 32 -7.39 -3.60 3.99
C ALA A 32 -6.14 -3.70 3.12
N ALA A 33 -5.27 -4.68 3.37
CA ALA A 33 -4.07 -4.91 2.58
C ALA A 33 -4.40 -5.20 1.10
N PHE A 34 -5.41 -6.02 0.85
CA PHE A 34 -5.89 -6.32 -0.50
C PHE A 34 -6.43 -5.06 -1.21
N LEU A 35 -7.25 -4.26 -0.53
CA LEU A 35 -7.80 -3.02 -1.11
C LEU A 35 -6.71 -2.01 -1.44
N ILE A 36 -5.70 -1.87 -0.57
CA ILE A 36 -4.52 -1.03 -0.84
C ILE A 36 -3.78 -1.53 -2.08
N GLU A 37 -3.60 -2.84 -2.25
CA GLU A 37 -2.96 -3.41 -3.44
C GLU A 37 -3.73 -3.06 -4.72
N ILE A 38 -5.05 -3.23 -4.73
CA ILE A 38 -5.89 -2.89 -5.88
C ILE A 38 -5.82 -1.39 -6.19
N GLY A 39 -5.87 -0.53 -5.18
CA GLY A 39 -5.73 0.92 -5.34
C GLY A 39 -4.38 1.31 -5.97
N VAL A 40 -3.28 0.75 -5.45
CA VAL A 40 -1.94 0.98 -5.99
C VAL A 40 -1.84 0.45 -7.43
N ARG A 41 -2.41 -0.72 -7.74
CA ARG A 41 -2.41 -1.28 -9.09
C ARG A 41 -3.15 -0.37 -10.07
N SER A 42 -4.34 0.11 -9.69
CA SER A 42 -5.10 1.05 -10.51
C SER A 42 -4.35 2.36 -10.73
N GLY A 43 -3.68 2.90 -9.71
CA GLY A 43 -2.84 4.10 -9.85
C GLY A 43 -1.67 3.89 -10.82
N LYS A 44 -1.07 2.70 -10.87
CA LYS A 44 -0.04 2.36 -11.86
C LYS A 44 -0.61 2.32 -13.28
N GLU A 45 -1.76 1.67 -13.46
CA GLU A 45 -2.42 1.54 -14.76
C GLU A 45 -2.84 2.91 -15.33
N LYS A 46 -3.23 3.84 -14.46
CA LYS A 46 -3.57 5.23 -14.82
C LYS A 46 -2.37 6.16 -15.00
N GLY A 47 -1.16 5.71 -14.64
CA GLY A 47 0.05 6.54 -14.68
C GLY A 47 0.13 7.60 -13.56
N GLU A 48 -0.63 7.45 -12.49
CA GLU A 48 -0.61 8.36 -11.32
C GLU A 48 0.62 8.14 -10.44
N ILE A 49 1.13 6.91 -10.41
CA ILE A 49 2.31 6.54 -9.62
C ILE A 49 3.56 6.74 -10.47
N PRO A 50 4.51 7.61 -10.05
CA PRO A 50 5.73 7.83 -10.80
C PRO A 50 6.53 6.51 -10.93
N PRO A 51 7.28 6.34 -12.04
CA PRO A 51 8.13 5.17 -12.20
C PRO A 51 9.14 5.09 -11.06
N PRO A 52 9.58 3.88 -10.68
CA PRO A 52 10.59 3.74 -9.64
C PRO A 52 11.83 4.55 -10.01
N GLU A 53 12.36 5.32 -9.07
CA GLU A 53 13.64 6.00 -9.28
C GLU A 53 14.68 4.96 -9.71
N PRO A 54 15.48 5.23 -10.76
CA PRO A 54 16.53 4.32 -11.16
C PRO A 54 17.42 4.05 -9.94
N PRO A 55 17.95 2.82 -9.80
CA PRO A 55 18.77 2.47 -8.65
C PRO A 55 19.85 3.53 -8.50
N ARG A 56 19.78 4.29 -7.41
CA ARG A 56 20.75 5.32 -7.08
C ARG A 56 22.08 4.62 -6.91
N ASN A 57 22.84 4.54 -8.00
CA ASN A 57 24.19 4.02 -8.02
C ASN A 57 24.93 4.83 -6.96
N LYS A 58 25.39 4.15 -5.89
CA LYS A 58 26.30 4.76 -4.92
C LYS A 58 27.61 4.98 -5.68
N GLN A 59 27.65 6.07 -6.42
CA GLN A 59 28.83 6.56 -7.10
C GLN A 59 29.85 6.91 -6.02
N TRP A 60 30.79 5.97 -5.85
CA TRP A 60 32.12 6.13 -5.28
C TRP A 60 32.39 7.46 -4.57
N ARG A 61 32.51 7.44 -3.24
CA ARG A 61 33.29 8.45 -2.50
C ARG A 61 34.78 8.14 -2.67
N GLY A 62 35.30 8.42 -3.86
CA GLY A 62 36.72 8.54 -4.12
C GLY A 62 37.03 9.98 -4.51
N ARG A 63 37.48 10.77 -3.53
CA ARG A 63 38.24 12.04 -3.64
C ARG A 63 38.31 12.62 -2.22
N ALA A 64 39.45 13.00 -1.66
CA ALA A 64 40.83 13.08 -2.12
C ALA A 64 41.73 12.92 -0.88
#